data_AF-A0A258QQQ7-F1
#
_entry.id   AF-A0A258QQQ7-F1
#
_cell.length_a   1.000
_cell.length_b   1.000
_cell.length_c   1.000
_cell.angle_alpha   90.00
_cell.angle_beta   90.00
_cell.angle_gamma   90.00
#
_symmetry.space_group_name_H-M   'P 1'
#
loop_
_entity.id
_entity.type
_entity.pdbx_description
1 polymer ?
#
loop_
_entity_poly.entity_id
_entity_poly.type
_entity_poly.pdbx_seq_one_letter_code
_entity_poly.pdbx_strand_id
1 'polypeptide(L)'
;MQTVLAQQFGINHTQFVHIYSIGQLAPGPNMLMVLVIGYQIAGLIGAGVVLLSFFLPSSFLCFYVGRLWNRFGENPWRRSIQNALEPISIGLMASGVYAVGKASVVGGVTAALALITFYLILRTKINPVLVILGSGGFGALLMLYLK
;
A
#
# COMPACT_ATOMS: atom_id res chain seq x y z
N MET A 1 -2.15 -2.57 -14.72
CA MET A 1 -3.31 -1.80 -14.21
C MET A 1 -3.50 -0.51 -14.99
N GLN A 2 -2.52 0.41 -15.00
CA GLN A 2 -2.60 1.66 -15.77
C GLN A 2 -2.87 1.43 -17.27
N THR A 3 -2.20 0.43 -17.86
CA THR A 3 -2.40 0.04 -19.27
C THR A 3 -3.82 -0.45 -19.55
N VAL A 4 -4.42 -1.20 -18.63
CA VAL A 4 -5.79 -1.73 -18.76
C VAL A 4 -6.82 -0.61 -18.65
N LEU A 5 -6.64 0.31 -17.70
CA LEU A 5 -7.55 1.45 -17.51
C LEU A 5 -7.50 2.44 -18.67
N ALA A 6 -6.31 2.67 -19.24
CA ALA A 6 -6.15 3.49 -20.43
C ALA A 6 -6.82 2.84 -21.65
N GLN A 7 -6.63 1.53 -21.85
CA GLN A 7 -7.19 0.82 -23.02
C GLN A 7 -8.69 0.55 -22.93
N GLN A 8 -9.23 0.24 -21.75
CA GLN A 8 -10.64 -0.16 -21.61
C GLN A 8 -11.56 1.00 -21.21
N PHE A 9 -11.06 2.01 -20.50
CA PHE A 9 -11.89 3.05 -19.88
C PHE A 9 -11.41 4.48 -20.19
N GLY A 10 -10.37 4.65 -21.02
CA GLY A 10 -9.87 5.96 -21.44
C GLY A 10 -9.23 6.78 -20.31
N ILE A 11 -8.88 6.17 -19.18
CA ILE A 11 -8.25 6.88 -18.06
C ILE A 11 -6.77 7.09 -18.36
N ASN A 12 -6.40 8.34 -18.61
CA ASN A 12 -5.01 8.71 -18.91
C ASN A 12 -4.11 8.63 -17.66
N HIS A 13 -2.79 8.54 -17.90
CA HIS A 13 -1.80 8.41 -16.81
C HIS A 13 -1.93 9.50 -15.75
N THR A 14 -2.12 10.76 -16.18
CA THR A 14 -2.30 11.91 -15.27
C THR A 14 -3.55 11.76 -14.41
N GLN A 15 -4.68 11.35 -14.99
CA GLN A 15 -5.91 11.10 -14.24
C GLN A 15 -5.74 9.95 -13.24
N PHE A 16 -5.08 8.86 -13.64
CA PHE A 16 -4.78 7.77 -12.72
C PHE A 16 -3.95 8.24 -11.53
N VAL A 17 -2.91 9.04 -11.76
CA VAL A 17 -2.06 9.60 -10.70
C VAL A 17 -2.90 10.47 -9.75
N HIS A 18 -3.77 11.34 -10.27
CA HIS A 18 -4.65 12.15 -9.43
C HIS A 18 -5.59 11.31 -8.57
N ILE A 19 -6.26 10.31 -9.17
CA ILE A 19 -7.14 9.40 -8.44
C ILE A 19 -6.36 8.62 -7.37
N TYR A 20 -5.15 8.19 -7.68
CA TYR A 20 -4.27 7.49 -6.74
C TYR A 20 -3.87 8.39 -5.58
N SER A 21 -3.45 9.62 -5.86
CA SER A 21 -3.13 10.62 -4.84
C SER A 21 -4.32 10.89 -3.92
N ILE A 22 -5.53 11.01 -4.46
CA ILE A 22 -6.75 11.18 -3.65
C ILE A 22 -6.96 9.97 -2.73
N GLY A 23 -6.77 8.75 -3.24
CA GLY A 23 -6.88 7.53 -2.43
C GLY A 23 -5.87 7.48 -1.27
N GLN A 24 -4.66 7.99 -1.48
CA GLN A 24 -3.62 8.05 -0.44
C GLN A 24 -3.84 9.17 0.59
N LEU A 25 -4.59 10.22 0.23
CA LEU A 25 -4.94 11.31 1.14
C LEU A 25 -6.21 11.02 1.94
N ALA A 26 -7.07 10.12 1.45
CA ALA A 26 -8.31 9.77 2.12
C ALA A 26 -8.03 9.09 3.47
N PRO A 27 -8.65 9.56 4.57
CA PRO A 27 -8.55 8.88 5.86
C PRO A 27 -9.30 7.55 5.77
N GLY A 28 -8.56 6.44 5.78
CA GLY A 28 -9.14 5.09 5.68
C GLY A 28 -8.25 4.13 4.90
N PRO A 29 -8.84 3.11 4.24
CA PRO A 29 -8.09 2.21 3.39
C PRO A 29 -7.50 2.97 2.20
N ASN A 30 -6.18 2.89 1.98
CA ASN A 30 -5.52 3.42 0.78
C ASN A 30 -6.21 2.99 -0.54
N MET A 31 -6.89 1.85 -0.51
CA MET A 31 -7.66 1.29 -1.62
C MET A 31 -9.00 2.03 -1.89
N LEU A 32 -9.36 3.09 -1.17
CA LEU A 32 -10.54 3.91 -1.48
C LEU A 32 -10.46 4.56 -2.87
N MET A 33 -9.27 4.64 -3.47
CA MET A 33 -9.09 5.02 -4.88
C MET A 33 -10.05 4.29 -5.83
N VAL A 34 -10.34 3.00 -5.59
CA VAL A 34 -11.15 2.20 -6.52
C VAL A 34 -12.59 2.73 -6.61
N LEU A 35 -13.12 3.39 -5.56
CA LEU A 35 -14.42 4.07 -5.60
C LEU A 35 -14.45 5.19 -6.64
N VAL A 36 -13.40 6.01 -6.68
CA VAL A 36 -13.27 7.12 -7.63
C VAL A 36 -13.15 6.58 -9.06
N ILE A 37 -12.43 5.45 -9.23
CA ILE A 37 -12.36 4.75 -10.52
C ILE A 37 -13.75 4.24 -10.93
N GLY A 38 -14.47 3.57 -10.02
CA GLY A 38 -15.83 3.09 -10.28
C GLY A 38 -16.81 4.21 -10.62
N TYR A 39 -16.67 5.36 -9.94
CA TYR A 39 -17.43 6.56 -10.23
C TYR A 39 -17.15 7.13 -11.63
N GLN A 40 -15.88 7.16 -12.07
CA GLN A 40 -15.56 7.62 -13.42
C GLN A 40 -16.11 6.70 -14.52
N ILE A 41 -16.19 5.38 -14.25
CA ILE A 41 -16.62 4.41 -15.26
C ILE A 41 -18.15 4.39 -15.41
N ALA A 42 -18.90 4.36 -14.30
CA ALA A 42 -20.35 4.17 -14.33
C ALA A 42 -21.11 5.03 -13.30
N GLY A 43 -20.55 6.17 -12.90
CA GLY A 43 -21.16 7.11 -11.96
C GLY A 43 -21.43 6.49 -10.59
N LEU A 44 -22.53 6.93 -9.96
CA LEU A 44 -22.87 6.50 -8.60
C LEU A 44 -23.09 4.98 -8.49
N ILE A 45 -23.59 4.34 -9.54
CA ILE A 45 -23.81 2.90 -9.59
C ILE A 45 -22.46 2.17 -9.65
N GLY A 46 -21.53 2.64 -10.48
CA GLY A 46 -20.18 2.08 -10.55
C GLY A 46 -19.42 2.18 -9.23
N ALA A 47 -19.55 3.32 -8.53
CA ALA A 47 -18.99 3.47 -7.19
C ALA A 47 -19.57 2.46 -6.20
N GLY A 48 -20.90 2.27 -6.19
CA GLY A 48 -21.58 1.31 -5.32
C GLY A 48 -21.19 -0.14 -5.60
N VAL A 49 -21.13 -0.55 -6.87
CA VAL A 49 -20.75 -1.91 -7.27
C VAL A 49 -19.32 -2.22 -6.88
N VAL A 50 -18.40 -1.30 -7.10
CA VAL A 50 -16.99 -1.46 -6.70
C VAL A 50 -16.86 -1.55 -5.18
N LEU A 51 -17.56 -0.69 -4.43
CA LEU A 51 -17.55 -0.74 -2.97
C LEU A 51 -17.99 -2.12 -2.49
N LEU A 52 -19.13 -2.61 -2.95
CA LEU A 52 -19.65 -3.90 -2.54
C LEU A 52 -18.71 -5.03 -2.98
N SER A 53 -18.25 -5.03 -4.22
CA SER A 53 -17.38 -6.09 -4.75
C SER A 53 -16.02 -6.14 -4.07
N PHE A 54 -15.51 -5.00 -3.60
CA PHE A 54 -14.22 -4.95 -2.91
C PHE A 54 -14.34 -5.30 -1.42
N PHE A 55 -15.33 -4.73 -0.75
CA PHE A 55 -15.47 -4.87 0.70
C PHE A 55 -16.24 -6.12 1.13
N LEU A 56 -17.28 -6.54 0.40
CA LEU A 56 -18.06 -7.74 0.77
C LEU A 56 -17.21 -9.00 0.90
N PRO A 57 -16.39 -9.41 -0.08
CA PRO A 57 -15.65 -10.68 0.04
C PRO A 57 -14.69 -10.66 1.23
N SER A 58 -14.03 -9.52 1.48
CA SER A 58 -13.15 -9.35 2.64
C SER A 58 -13.92 -9.42 3.96
N SER A 59 -15.06 -8.73 4.05
CA SER A 59 -15.93 -8.75 5.24
C SER A 59 -16.51 -10.13 5.51
N PHE A 60 -16.97 -10.85 4.48
CA PHE A 60 -17.47 -12.22 4.61
C PHE A 60 -16.38 -13.18 5.07
N LEU A 61 -15.19 -13.09 4.48
CA LEU A 61 -14.06 -13.93 4.86
C LEU A 61 -13.65 -13.65 6.31
N CYS A 62 -13.53 -12.38 6.71
CA CYS A 62 -13.23 -11.99 8.07
C CYS A 62 -14.29 -12.46 9.07
N PHE A 63 -15.58 -12.30 8.73
CA PHE A 63 -16.69 -12.77 9.56
C PHE A 63 -16.67 -14.29 9.76
N TYR A 64 -16.50 -15.05 8.67
CA TYR A 64 -16.51 -16.51 8.74
C TYR A 64 -15.29 -17.05 9.48
N VAL A 65 -14.09 -16.54 9.16
CA VAL A 65 -12.85 -16.90 9.85
C VAL A 65 -12.93 -16.51 11.32
N GLY A 66 -13.41 -15.31 11.65
CA GLY A 66 -13.58 -14.86 13.03
C GLY A 66 -14.57 -15.72 13.82
N ARG A 67 -15.69 -16.11 13.21
CA ARG A 67 -16.66 -17.03 13.83
C ARG A 67 -16.04 -18.40 14.08
N LEU A 68 -15.31 -18.93 13.10
CA LEU A 68 -14.61 -20.20 13.22
C LEU A 68 -13.54 -20.12 14.31
N TRP A 69 -12.79 -19.03 14.34
CA TRP A 69 -11.76 -18.74 15.33
C TRP A 69 -12.31 -18.71 16.76
N ASN A 70 -13.47 -18.06 16.96
CA ASN A 70 -14.15 -18.04 18.26
C ASN A 70 -14.70 -19.41 18.67
N ARG A 71 -15.16 -20.24 17.71
CA ARG A 71 -15.58 -21.62 17.98
C ARG A 71 -14.43 -22.52 18.44
N PHE A 72 -13.21 -22.27 18.00
CA PHE A 72 -12.03 -23.01 18.45
C PHE A 72 -11.58 -22.65 19.88
N GLY A 73 -12.19 -21.65 20.52
CA GLY A 73 -12.11 -21.42 21.97
C GLY A 73 -10.69 -21.19 22.52
N GLU A 74 -10.36 -21.87 23.63
CA GLU A 74 -9.05 -21.86 24.31
C GLU A 74 -8.14 -23.04 23.90
N ASN A 75 -8.44 -23.71 22.79
CA ASN A 75 -7.65 -24.85 22.35
C ASN A 75 -6.16 -24.43 22.13
N PRO A 76 -5.15 -25.16 22.64
CA PRO A 76 -3.73 -24.84 22.45
C PRO A 76 -3.33 -24.55 20.99
N TRP A 77 -4.02 -25.18 20.02
CA TRP A 77 -3.85 -24.90 18.59
C TRP A 77 -4.05 -23.43 18.21
N ARG A 78 -4.98 -22.71 18.86
CA ARG A 78 -5.25 -21.30 18.61
C ARG A 78 -4.03 -20.43 18.92
N ARG A 79 -3.35 -20.70 20.04
CA ARG A 79 -2.16 -19.98 20.47
C ARG A 79 -0.96 -20.30 19.57
N SER A 80 -0.78 -21.56 19.19
CA SER A 80 0.26 -21.96 18.24
C SER A 80 0.09 -21.30 16.88
N ILE A 81 -1.14 -21.19 16.36
CA ILE A 81 -1.41 -20.50 15.09
C ILE A 81 -1.15 -19.00 15.22
N GLN A 82 -1.55 -18.33 16.31
CA GLN A 82 -1.25 -16.90 16.53
C GLN A 82 0.25 -16.64 16.52
N ASN A 83 1.00 -17.45 17.27
CA ASN A 83 2.46 -17.34 17.32
C ASN A 83 3.11 -17.61 15.96
N ALA A 84 2.50 -18.42 15.10
CA ALA A 84 2.96 -18.63 13.73
C ALA A 84 2.58 -17.47 12.79
N LEU A 85 1.43 -16.83 12.98
CA LEU A 85 0.98 -15.71 12.14
C LEU A 85 1.84 -14.44 12.31
N GLU A 86 2.39 -14.20 13.50
CA GLU A 86 3.30 -13.08 13.76
C GLU A 86 4.53 -13.06 12.81
N PRO A 87 5.39 -14.10 12.79
CA PRO A 87 6.54 -14.14 11.88
C PRO A 87 6.14 -14.24 10.41
N ILE A 88 5.02 -14.90 10.08
CA ILE A 88 4.48 -14.93 8.71
C ILE A 88 4.16 -13.51 8.24
N SER A 89 3.52 -12.70 9.09
CA SER A 89 3.17 -11.31 8.78
C SER A 89 4.42 -10.46 8.55
N ILE A 90 5.47 -10.64 9.38
CA ILE A 90 6.76 -9.98 9.20
C ILE A 90 7.40 -10.38 7.87
N GLY A 91 7.39 -11.68 7.53
CA GLY A 91 7.92 -12.17 6.26
C GLY A 91 7.18 -11.61 5.04
N LEU A 92 5.85 -11.53 5.10
CA LEU A 92 5.03 -10.93 4.05
C LEU A 92 5.31 -9.43 3.89
N MET A 93 5.43 -8.69 5.00
CA MET A 93 5.82 -7.28 4.96
C MET A 93 7.22 -7.10 4.35
N ALA A 94 8.19 -7.93 4.76
CA ALA A 94 9.55 -7.90 4.23
C ALA A 94 9.58 -8.20 2.73
N SER A 95 8.76 -9.16 2.26
CA SER A 95 8.60 -9.45 0.83
C SER A 95 8.08 -8.23 0.05
N GLY A 96 7.09 -7.52 0.61
CA GLY A 96 6.60 -6.27 0.02
C GLY A 96 7.69 -5.19 -0.08
N VAL A 97 8.46 -5.00 0.99
CA VAL A 97 9.62 -4.08 1.00
C VAL A 97 10.64 -4.49 -0.06
N TYR A 98 10.93 -5.78 -0.21
CA TYR A 98 11.85 -6.27 -1.23
C TYR A 98 11.33 -6.00 -2.65
N ALA A 99 10.05 -6.27 -2.92
CA ALA A 99 9.43 -6.03 -4.22
C ALA A 99 9.50 -4.55 -4.63
N VAL A 100 9.17 -3.64 -3.70
CA VAL A 100 9.27 -2.19 -3.93
C VAL A 100 10.73 -1.75 -4.04
N GLY A 101 11.60 -2.25 -3.17
CA GLY A 101 13.02 -1.94 -3.16
C GLY A 101 13.69 -2.30 -4.49
N LYS A 102 13.36 -3.45 -5.08
CA LYS A 102 13.86 -3.86 -6.40
C LYS A 102 13.46 -2.89 -7.52
N ALA A 103 12.28 -2.28 -7.44
CA ALA A 103 11.81 -1.31 -8.43
C ALA A 103 12.39 0.10 -8.20
N SER A 104 12.62 0.48 -6.93
CA SER A 104 13.02 1.84 -6.55
C SER A 104 14.54 2.03 -6.44
N VAL A 105 15.31 0.98 -6.16
CA VAL A 105 16.77 1.04 -6.00
C VAL A 105 17.43 0.68 -7.32
N VAL A 106 17.72 1.69 -8.13
CA VAL A 106 18.29 1.54 -9.48
C VAL A 106 19.80 1.81 -9.54
N GLY A 107 20.37 2.47 -8.53
CA GLY A 107 21.80 2.80 -8.49
C GLY A 107 22.36 3.04 -7.08
N GLY A 108 23.66 3.31 -7.01
CA GLY A 108 24.39 3.50 -5.75
C GLY A 108 23.85 4.64 -4.89
N VAL A 109 23.43 5.75 -5.52
CA VAL A 109 22.84 6.90 -4.83
C VAL A 109 21.50 6.53 -4.17
N THR A 110 20.61 5.86 -4.90
CA THR A 110 19.31 5.42 -4.36
C THR A 110 19.46 4.38 -3.26
N ALA A 111 20.48 3.51 -3.36
CA ALA A 111 20.80 2.53 -2.32
C ALA A 111 21.33 3.22 -1.05
N ALA A 112 22.23 4.20 -1.19
CA ALA A 112 22.73 4.98 -0.07
C ALA A 112 21.61 5.76 0.62
N LEU A 113 20.71 6.41 -0.14
CA LEU A 113 19.55 7.10 0.42
C LEU A 113 18.61 6.16 1.15
N ALA A 114 18.35 4.97 0.60
CA ALA A 114 17.51 3.96 1.25
C ALA A 114 18.11 3.51 2.59
N LEU A 115 19.42 3.22 2.63
CA LEU A 115 20.12 2.79 3.85
C LEU A 115 20.18 3.90 4.91
N ILE A 116 20.50 5.13 4.51
CA ILE A 116 20.54 6.29 5.41
C ILE A 116 19.15 6.56 6.00
N THR A 117 18.11 6.54 5.17
CA THR A 117 16.73 6.73 5.60
C THR A 117 16.29 5.63 6.56
N PHE A 118 16.58 4.37 6.24
CA PHE A 118 16.30 3.23 7.10
C PHE A 118 17.00 3.36 8.46
N TYR A 119 18.29 3.73 8.46
CA TYR A 119 19.05 3.95 9.69
C TYR A 119 18.48 5.09 10.54
N LEU A 120 18.14 6.23 9.93
CA LEU A 120 17.57 7.39 10.62
C LEU A 120 16.22 7.07 11.27
N ILE A 121 15.35 6.33 10.59
CA ILE A 121 14.04 5.93 11.13
C ILE A 121 14.20 4.95 12.30
N LEU A 122 15.17 4.01 12.23
CA LEU A 122 15.41 3.06 13.32
C LEU A 122 15.97 3.73 14.57
N ARG A 123 16.85 4.73 14.41
CA ARG A 123 17.54 5.39 15.53
C ARG A 123 16.79 6.58 16.09
N THR A 124 15.93 7.21 15.31
CA THR A 124 15.35 8.51 15.66
C THR A 124 13.83 8.45 15.58
N LYS A 125 13.14 9.02 16.57
CA LYS A 125 11.68 9.16 16.57
C LYS A 125 11.20 10.31 15.67
N ILE A 126 11.93 10.62 14.60
CA ILE A 126 11.58 11.70 13.67
C ILE A 126 10.35 11.25 12.89
N ASN A 127 9.44 12.20 12.65
CA ASN A 127 8.27 11.95 11.81
C ASN A 127 8.72 11.45 10.42
N PRO A 128 8.29 10.25 9.97
CA PRO A 128 8.67 9.70 8.67
C PRO A 128 8.41 10.67 7.50
N VAL A 129 7.39 11.52 7.63
CA VAL A 129 7.06 12.54 6.61
C VAL A 129 8.24 13.51 6.40
N LEU A 130 8.92 13.95 7.47
CA LEU A 130 10.07 14.85 7.35
C LEU A 130 11.26 14.17 6.67
N VAL A 131 11.46 12.88 6.95
CA VAL A 131 12.54 12.08 6.34
C VAL A 131 12.26 11.85 4.85
N ILE A 132 11.01 11.61 4.48
CA ILE A 132 10.57 11.48 3.08
C ILE A 132 10.76 12.80 2.32
N LEU A 133 10.33 13.93 2.90
CA LEU A 133 10.50 15.25 2.29
C LEU A 133 11.99 15.62 2.14
N GLY A 134 12.80 15.34 3.16
CA GLY A 134 14.23 15.62 3.16
C GLY A 134 14.99 14.79 2.12
N SER A 135 14.73 13.48 2.07
CA SER A 135 15.36 12.57 1.08
C SER A 135 14.92 12.86 -0.35
N GLY A 136 13.63 13.18 -0.57
CA GLY A 136 13.11 13.59 -1.87
C GLY A 136 13.71 14.91 -2.35
N GLY A 137 13.80 15.91 -1.47
CA GLY A 137 14.44 17.19 -1.76
C GLY A 137 15.92 17.05 -2.10
N PHE A 138 16.66 16.26 -1.31
CA PHE A 138 18.07 15.98 -1.58
C PHE A 138 18.28 15.23 -2.91
N GLY A 139 17.41 14.25 -3.21
CA GLY A 139 17.43 13.53 -4.49
C GLY A 139 17.16 14.44 -5.69
N ALA A 140 16.20 15.36 -5.60
CA ALA A 140 15.89 16.32 -6.66
C ALA A 140 17.05 17.31 -6.90
N LEU A 141 17.68 17.79 -5.81
CA LEU A 141 18.81 18.71 -5.87
C LEU A 141 20.04 18.06 -6.53
N LEU A 142 20.29 16.79 -6.21
CA LEU A 142 21.36 16.00 -6.80
C LEU A 142 21.09 15.64 -8.27
N MET A 143 19.83 15.42 -8.65
CA MET A 143 19.42 15.23 -10.04
C MET A 143 19.55 16.50 -10.89
N LEU A 144 19.38 17.68 -10.28
CA LEU A 144 19.62 18.98 -10.92
C LEU A 144 21.12 19.30 -11.07
N TYR A 145 21.97 18.83 -10.16
CA TYR A 145 23.44 19.04 -10.19
C TYR A 145 24.19 18.08 -11.13
N LEU A 146 23.63 16.90 -11.41
CA LEU A 146 24.20 15.89 -12.32
C LEU A 146 23.72 16.04 -13.77
N LYS A 147 22.95 17.08 -14.08
CA LYS A 147 22.49 17.45 -15.41
C LYS A 147 23.25 18.68 -15.90
#